data_AF-G0TE87-F1
#
_entry.id   AF-G0TE87-F1
#
_cell.length_a   1.000
_cell.length_b   1.000
_cell.length_c   1.000
_cell.angle_alpha   90.00
_cell.angle_beta   90.00
_cell.angle_gamma   90.00
#
_symmetry.space_group_name_H-M   'P 1'
#
loop_
_entity.id
_entity.type
_entity.pdbx_description
1 polymer ?
#
loop_
_entity_poly.entity_id
_entity_poly.type
_entity_poly.pdbx_seq_one_letter_code
_entity_poly.pdbx_strand_id
1 'polypeptide(L)'
;DDNEGKVLRVRLIMKEGVKYFNPVYLFDEGSTISWIPCGRKLTCSYPGIKFNYEPDSYFDHEVSVLEMDGQFDRLDELIYVESHLSNLSTKFYGEVTQQMLKHADFPG
;
A
#
# COMPACT_ATOMS: atom_id res chain seq x y z
N ASP A 1 15.71 1.15 -17.11
CA ASP A 1 15.46 2.32 -16.26
C ASP A 1 14.28 3.09 -16.79
N ASP A 2 13.17 3.02 -16.08
CA ASP A 2 12.08 3.99 -16.25
C ASP A 2 12.48 5.24 -15.45
N ASN A 3 12.87 6.28 -16.17
CA ASN A 3 13.32 7.55 -15.59
C ASN A 3 12.26 8.66 -15.78
N GLU A 4 11.04 8.30 -16.18
CA GLU A 4 9.98 9.28 -16.40
C GLU A 4 9.30 9.71 -15.09
N GLY A 5 9.54 8.98 -13.99
CA GLY A 5 8.96 9.27 -12.68
C GLY A 5 7.44 9.08 -12.63
N LYS A 6 6.87 8.34 -13.60
CA LYS A 6 5.44 8.01 -13.66
C LYS A 6 5.11 6.79 -12.83
N VAL A 7 5.94 5.75 -12.92
CA VAL A 7 5.85 4.55 -12.08
C VAL A 7 6.84 4.71 -10.93
N LEU A 8 6.33 4.57 -9.70
CA LEU A 8 7.12 4.81 -8.49
C LEU A 8 7.11 3.57 -7.59
N ARG A 9 8.23 3.38 -6.90
CA ARG A 9 8.35 2.47 -5.77
C ARG A 9 8.40 3.28 -4.49
N VAL A 10 7.32 3.21 -3.72
CA VAL A 10 7.13 4.03 -2.51
C VAL A 10 7.07 3.13 -1.28
N ARG A 11 7.87 3.46 -0.25
CA ARG A 11 7.92 2.76 1.04
C ARG A 11 7.28 3.64 2.13
N LEU A 12 6.26 3.11 2.79
CA LEU A 12 5.68 3.63 4.01
C LEU A 12 6.37 2.94 5.21
N ILE A 13 7.28 3.66 5.87
CA ILE A 13 8.03 3.17 7.03
C ILE A 13 7.33 3.65 8.30
N MET A 14 6.85 2.72 9.12
CA MET A 14 6.01 3.00 10.30
C MET A 14 6.71 2.55 11.56
N LYS A 15 6.90 3.47 12.51
CA LYS A 15 7.59 3.16 13.77
C LYS A 15 6.72 2.34 14.71
N GLU A 16 7.28 1.25 15.22
CA GLU A 16 6.62 0.39 16.19
C GLU A 16 6.60 0.99 17.61
N GLY A 17 5.66 0.52 18.44
CA GLY A 17 5.58 0.89 19.86
C GLY A 17 5.17 2.33 20.15
N VAL A 18 4.65 3.06 19.16
CA VAL A 18 4.17 4.44 19.33
C VAL A 18 2.75 4.44 19.91
N LYS A 19 2.55 5.16 21.02
CA LYS A 19 1.23 5.23 21.68
C LYS A 19 0.16 5.82 20.74
N TYR A 20 -0.98 5.14 20.65
CA TYR A 20 -2.12 5.50 19.79
C TYR A 20 -1.85 5.43 18.28
N PHE A 21 -0.80 4.73 17.88
CA PHE A 21 -0.49 4.48 16.48
C PHE A 21 -0.29 2.99 16.28
N ASN A 22 -1.13 2.39 15.45
CA ASN A 22 -1.03 0.99 15.07
C ASN A 22 -0.60 0.95 13.60
N PRO A 23 0.57 0.40 13.27
CA PRO A 23 1.03 0.30 11.88
C PRO A 23 0.07 -0.49 11.00
N VAL A 24 0.04 -0.10 9.73
CA VAL A 24 -0.66 -0.84 8.69
C VAL A 24 0.10 -2.13 8.41
N TYR A 25 -0.63 -3.23 8.22
CA TYR A 25 -0.04 -4.50 7.81
C TYR A 25 -0.82 -5.11 6.65
N LEU A 26 -0.14 -5.99 5.93
CA LEU A 26 -0.71 -6.77 4.83
C LEU A 26 -0.81 -8.23 5.28
N PHE A 27 -2.01 -8.80 5.23
CA PHE A 27 -2.34 -10.18 5.65
C PHE A 27 -1.96 -10.59 7.09
N ASP A 28 -0.67 -10.69 7.40
CA ASP A 28 -0.14 -11.22 8.66
C ASP A 28 0.93 -10.28 9.23
N GLU A 29 0.62 -9.67 10.37
CA GLU A 29 1.45 -8.66 11.04
C GLU A 29 2.80 -9.24 11.50
N GLY A 30 3.90 -8.52 11.21
CA GLY A 30 5.26 -8.93 11.57
C GLY A 30 5.88 -10.00 10.66
N SER A 31 5.19 -10.45 9.61
CA SER A 31 5.74 -11.36 8.61
C SER A 31 6.33 -10.63 7.40
N THR A 32 7.15 -11.32 6.60
CA THR A 32 7.62 -10.81 5.30
C THR A 32 6.74 -11.37 4.18
N ILE A 33 6.05 -10.47 3.48
CA ILE A 33 5.10 -10.82 2.42
C ILE A 33 5.42 -10.05 1.15
N SER A 34 5.35 -10.76 0.01
CA SER A 34 5.30 -10.14 -1.31
C SER A 34 3.99 -10.53 -1.98
N TRP A 35 3.22 -9.54 -2.41
CA TRP A 35 1.88 -9.75 -2.95
C TRP A 35 1.68 -9.00 -4.27
N ILE A 36 1.19 -9.71 -5.28
CA ILE A 36 0.78 -9.14 -6.56
C ILE A 36 -0.73 -9.34 -6.69
N PRO A 37 -1.56 -8.28 -6.55
CA PRO A 37 -3.02 -8.39 -6.64
C PRO A 37 -3.51 -8.70 -8.06
N CYS A 38 -2.71 -8.34 -9.07
CA CYS A 38 -3.05 -8.50 -10.48
C CYS A 38 -3.12 -9.99 -10.87
N GLY A 39 -4.28 -10.42 -11.37
CA GLY A 39 -4.54 -11.80 -11.73
C GLY A 39 -5.91 -11.97 -12.38
N ARG A 40 -6.52 -13.15 -12.23
CA ARG A 40 -7.82 -13.43 -12.86
C ARG A 40 -8.97 -12.60 -12.28
N LYS A 41 -8.92 -12.28 -10.98
CA LYS A 41 -9.97 -11.52 -10.28
C LYS A 41 -9.80 -10.01 -10.38
N LEU A 42 -8.59 -9.55 -10.67
CA LEU A 42 -8.25 -8.15 -10.82
C LEU A 42 -7.30 -8.01 -12.01
N THR A 43 -7.82 -7.58 -13.15
CA THR A 43 -6.98 -7.29 -14.31
C THR A 43 -6.21 -5.99 -14.07
N CYS A 44 -4.96 -5.91 -14.48
CA CYS A 44 -4.16 -4.68 -14.42
C CYS A 44 -3.48 -4.49 -15.77
N SER A 45 -3.23 -3.24 -16.18
CA SER A 45 -2.33 -3.02 -17.31
C SER A 45 -0.89 -3.15 -16.84
N TYR A 46 0.04 -3.27 -17.79
CA TYR A 46 1.47 -3.31 -17.50
C TYR A 46 1.94 -1.95 -16.96
N PRO A 47 2.81 -1.87 -15.93
CA PRO A 47 3.53 -2.97 -15.27
C PRO A 47 2.74 -3.68 -14.14
N GLY A 48 1.56 -3.18 -13.81
CA GLY A 48 0.73 -3.68 -12.72
C GLY A 48 1.17 -3.11 -11.38
N ILE A 49 0.84 -3.85 -10.31
CA ILE A 49 1.07 -3.43 -8.94
C ILE A 49 1.70 -4.58 -8.17
N LYS A 50 2.69 -4.27 -7.34
CA LYS A 50 3.33 -5.19 -6.42
C LYS A 50 3.43 -4.54 -5.05
N PHE A 51 3.04 -5.28 -4.02
CA PHE A 51 3.19 -4.91 -2.62
C PHE A 51 4.27 -5.75 -1.96
N ASN A 52 5.02 -5.12 -1.05
CA ASN A 52 5.81 -5.84 -0.06
C ASN A 52 5.45 -5.33 1.34
N TYR A 53 5.40 -6.23 2.30
CA TYR A 53 5.27 -5.90 3.71
C TYR A 53 6.35 -6.65 4.47
N GLU A 54 7.10 -5.97 5.31
CA GLU A 54 8.18 -6.58 6.09
C GLU A 54 8.46 -5.80 7.38
N PRO A 55 8.83 -6.47 8.47
CA PRO A 55 9.50 -5.82 9.59
C PRO A 55 10.93 -5.42 9.20
N ASP A 56 11.41 -4.29 9.67
CA ASP A 56 12.76 -3.78 9.42
C ASP A 56 13.29 -3.00 10.63
N SER A 57 14.59 -2.70 10.63
CA SER A 57 15.22 -1.80 11.61
C SER A 57 15.67 -0.52 10.92
N TYR A 58 15.12 0.61 11.33
CA TYR A 58 15.39 1.91 10.73
C TYR A 58 15.95 2.89 11.78
N PHE A 59 17.22 3.26 11.63
CA PHE A 59 17.97 4.04 12.62
C PHE A 59 17.91 3.44 14.04
N ASP A 60 18.17 2.14 14.17
CA ASP A 60 18.12 1.39 15.43
C ASP A 60 16.74 1.36 16.11
N HIS A 61 15.67 1.61 15.35
CA HIS A 61 14.29 1.48 15.81
C HIS A 61 13.57 0.41 15.02
N GLU A 62 12.76 -0.39 15.71
CA GLU A 62 11.84 -1.35 15.08
C GLU A 62 10.77 -0.60 14.27
N VAL A 63 10.62 -1.00 13.01
CA VAL A 63 9.62 -0.45 12.09
C VAL A 63 8.92 -1.56 11.31
N SER A 64 7.67 -1.32 10.94
CA SER A 64 6.97 -2.06 9.89
C SER A 64 7.02 -1.28 8.60
N VAL A 65 7.37 -1.94 7.50
CA VAL A 65 7.46 -1.31 6.17
C VAL A 65 6.39 -1.89 5.27
N LEU A 66 5.54 -1.02 4.72
CA LEU A 66 4.64 -1.34 3.62
C LEU A 66 5.14 -0.64 2.36
N GLU A 67 5.31 -1.39 1.28
CA GLU A 67 5.82 -0.89 0.01
C GLU A 67 4.82 -1.16 -1.10
N MET A 68 4.67 -0.18 -1.99
CA MET A 68 3.95 -0.31 -3.24
C MET A 68 4.88 0.06 -4.40
N ASP A 69 4.98 -0.84 -5.37
CA ASP A 69 5.70 -0.65 -6.62
C ASP A 69 4.71 -0.82 -7.78
N GLY A 70 4.60 0.19 -8.64
CA GLY A 70 3.64 0.22 -9.74
C GLY A 70 2.75 1.46 -9.71
N GLN A 71 1.64 1.39 -10.43
CA GLN A 71 0.62 2.43 -10.49
C GLN A 71 -0.78 1.81 -10.53
N PHE A 72 -1.79 2.56 -10.09
CA PHE A 72 -3.18 2.18 -10.29
C PHE A 72 -3.68 2.70 -11.62
N ASP A 73 -4.27 1.84 -12.44
CA ASP A 73 -4.95 2.26 -13.67
C ASP A 73 -6.45 2.47 -13.43
N ARG A 74 -7.04 1.69 -12.51
CA ARG A 74 -8.49 1.65 -12.29
C ARG A 74 -8.85 1.67 -10.82
N LEU A 75 -9.98 2.30 -10.52
CA LEU A 75 -10.49 2.41 -9.15
C LEU A 75 -10.73 1.05 -8.48
N ASP A 76 -11.12 0.04 -9.25
CA ASP A 76 -11.34 -1.33 -8.76
C ASP A 76 -10.07 -1.91 -8.12
N GLU A 77 -8.89 -1.52 -8.62
CA GLU A 77 -7.60 -1.96 -8.09
C GLU A 77 -7.34 -1.35 -6.71
N LEU A 78 -7.70 -0.07 -6.52
CA LEU A 78 -7.55 0.63 -5.25
C LEU A 78 -8.47 0.06 -4.16
N ILE A 79 -9.75 -0.17 -4.48
CA ILE A 79 -10.72 -0.78 -3.55
C ILE A 79 -10.27 -2.21 -3.19
N TYR A 80 -9.77 -2.97 -4.18
CA TYR A 80 -9.29 -4.32 -3.95
C TYR A 80 -8.08 -4.32 -3.00
N VAL A 81 -7.13 -3.41 -3.18
CA VAL A 81 -5.99 -3.27 -2.27
C VAL A 81 -6.45 -2.86 -0.87
N GLU A 82 -7.33 -1.86 -0.76
CA GLU A 82 -7.88 -1.40 0.53
C GLU A 82 -8.52 -2.56 1.31
N SER A 83 -9.22 -3.47 0.62
CA SER A 83 -9.87 -4.63 1.25
C SER A 83 -8.93 -5.69 1.84
N HIS A 84 -7.64 -5.68 1.46
CA HIS A 84 -6.63 -6.63 1.97
C HIS A 84 -5.62 -6.00 2.93
N LEU A 85 -5.63 -4.67 3.06
CA LEU A 85 -4.86 -3.95 4.06
C LEU A 85 -5.61 -3.89 5.39
N SER A 86 -4.86 -3.93 6.48
CA SER A 86 -5.41 -3.90 7.83
C SER A 86 -4.80 -2.76 8.64
N ASN A 87 -5.49 -2.32 9.71
CA ASN A 87 -5.14 -1.13 10.52
C ASN A 87 -5.14 0.22 9.75
N LEU A 88 -5.91 0.34 8.67
CA LEU A 88 -6.04 1.59 7.91
C LEU A 88 -6.70 2.76 8.67
N SER A 89 -7.20 2.53 9.89
CA SER A 89 -7.87 3.52 10.73
C SER A 89 -9.11 4.17 10.09
N THR A 90 -9.72 3.48 9.12
CA THR A 90 -10.95 3.92 8.45
C THR A 90 -12.17 3.79 9.37
N LYS A 91 -13.14 4.68 9.18
CA LYS A 91 -14.46 4.68 9.84
C LYS A 91 -15.47 3.84 9.11
N PHE A 92 -15.31 3.67 7.80
CA PHE A 92 -16.16 2.84 6.95
C PHE A 92 -15.35 2.22 5.80
N TYR A 93 -15.88 1.16 5.21
CA TYR A 93 -15.25 0.47 4.08
C TYR A 93 -15.19 1.37 2.84
N GLY A 94 -14.02 1.46 2.20
CA GLY A 94 -13.81 2.29 1.02
C GLY A 94 -13.51 3.75 1.33
N GLU A 95 -13.27 4.11 2.60
CA GLU A 95 -12.97 5.49 2.98
C GLU A 95 -11.65 5.98 2.39
N VAL A 96 -10.61 5.13 2.33
CA VAL A 96 -9.32 5.51 1.72
C VAL A 96 -9.53 5.81 0.24
N THR A 97 -10.17 4.88 -0.47
CA THR A 97 -10.53 5.05 -1.89
C THR A 97 -11.35 6.32 -2.10
N GLN A 98 -12.36 6.57 -1.26
CA GLN A 98 -13.21 7.75 -1.37
C GLN A 98 -12.41 9.05 -1.17
N GLN A 99 -11.48 9.08 -0.22
CA GLN A 99 -10.64 10.27 0.00
C GLN A 99 -9.70 10.53 -1.17
N MET A 100 -9.12 9.49 -1.77
CA MET A 100 -8.30 9.63 -2.98
C MET A 100 -9.11 10.15 -4.17
N LEU A 101 -10.33 9.62 -4.38
CA LEU A 101 -11.21 10.06 -5.46
C LEU A 101 -11.64 11.53 -5.39
N LYS A 102 -11.74 12.10 -4.18
CA LYS A 102 -12.07 13.52 -4.02
C LYS A 102 -10.99 14.44 -4.60
N HIS A 103 -9.77 13.92 -4.73
CA HIS A 103 -8.59 14.64 -5.19
C HIS A 103 -7.93 13.91 -6.36
N ALA A 104 -8.73 13.37 -7.28
CA ALA A 104 -8.25 12.62 -8.44
C ALA A 104 -7.38 13.46 -9.41
N ASP A 105 -7.37 14.79 -9.25
CA ASP A 105 -6.53 15.74 -9.97
C ASP A 105 -5.15 15.94 -9.33
N PHE A 106 -4.92 15.40 -8.13
CA PHE A 106 -3.63 15.54 -7.44
C PHE A 106 -2.58 14.62 -8.06
N PRO A 107 -1.31 15.05 -8.11
CA PRO A 107 -0.22 14.18 -8.56
C PRO A 107 0.01 13.06 -7.53
N GLY A 108 0.04 11.82 -8.00
CA GLY A 108 0.26 10.62 -7.18
C GLY A 108 -0.07 9.34 -7.93
#